data_AF-A0A9X2BQN6-F1
#
_entry.id   AF-A0A9X2BQN6-F1
#
_cell.length_a   1.000
_cell.length_b   1.000
_cell.length_c   1.000
_cell.angle_alpha   90.00
_cell.angle_beta   90.00
_cell.angle_gamma   90.00
#
_symmetry.space_group_name_H-M   'P 1'
#
loop_
_entity.id
_entity.type
_entity.pdbx_description
1 polymer ?
#
loop_
_entity_poly.entity_id
_entity_poly.type
_entity_poly.pdbx_seq_one_letter_code
_entity_poly.pdbx_strand_id
1 'polypeptide(L)' 'MKPLKEKLLIKDATINKMQFDTEWFYKLDDMAFYLKEDLSEVEFVFLPMNIEGEQEYVKCAAFDDIIRGRKEIIK' A
#
# COMPACT_ATOMS: atom_id res chain seq x y z
N MET A 1 14.99 -5.03 -5.59
CA MET A 1 13.74 -4.44 -5.06
C MET A 1 14.01 -2.96 -4.84
N LYS A 2 13.05 -2.08 -5.14
CA LYS A 2 13.26 -0.63 -4.97
C LYS A 2 13.44 -0.30 -3.48
N PRO A 3 14.44 0.49 -3.07
CA PRO A 3 14.53 0.97 -1.70
C PRO A 3 13.29 1.79 -1.35
N LEU A 4 12.58 1.37 -0.29
CA LEU A 4 11.35 2.00 0.16
C LEU A 4 11.62 2.79 1.44
N LYS A 5 11.05 4.00 1.51
CA LYS A 5 11.06 4.84 2.71
C LYS A 5 9.63 5.31 2.95
N GLU A 6 9.07 4.94 4.09
CA GLU A 6 7.69 5.25 4.47
C GLU A 6 7.37 6.76 4.33
N LYS A 7 8.28 7.62 4.78
CA LYS A 7 8.16 9.09 4.66
C LYS A 7 7.94 9.59 3.23
N LEU A 8 8.40 8.86 2.21
CA LEU A 8 8.16 9.20 0.81
C LEU A 8 6.75 8.77 0.39
N LEU A 9 6.31 7.58 0.79
CA LEU A 9 4.95 7.09 0.51
C LEU A 9 3.88 7.97 1.13
N ILE A 10 4.10 8.46 2.36
CA ILE A 10 3.19 9.40 3.05
C ILE A 10 3.08 10.72 2.29
N LYS A 11 4.11 11.15 1.55
CA LYS A 11 4.07 12.39 0.76
C LYS A 11 3.56 12.19 -0.66
N ASP A 12 3.47 10.95 -1.13
CA ASP A 12 3.12 10.64 -2.51
C ASP A 12 1.61 10.74 -2.72
N ALA A 13 1.13 11.69 -3.52
CA ALA A 13 -0.31 11.86 -3.78
C ALA A 13 -0.90 10.78 -4.69
N THR A 14 -0.08 9.97 -5.36
CA THR A 14 -0.54 8.90 -6.26
C THR A 14 -0.89 7.61 -5.53
N ILE A 15 -0.55 7.53 -4.24
CA ILE A 15 -0.80 6.36 -3.40
C ILE A 15 -1.88 6.71 -2.39
N ASN A 16 -3.04 6.10 -2.54
CA ASN A 16 -4.11 6.20 -1.57
C ASN A 16 -3.69 5.49 -0.29
N LYS A 17 -3.91 6.17 0.83
CA LYS A 17 -3.45 5.75 2.15
C LYS A 17 -4.30 6.39 3.22
N MET A 18 -4.33 5.75 4.37
CA MET A 18 -5.02 6.27 5.54
C MET A 18 -4.22 5.95 6.80
N GLN A 19 -4.38 6.76 7.82
CA GLN A 19 -3.87 6.45 9.13
C GLN A 19 -4.96 5.73 9.92
N PHE A 20 -4.62 4.58 10.50
CA PHE A 20 -5.50 3.86 11.41
C PHE A 20 -4.74 3.63 12.72
N ASP A 21 -5.32 4.14 13.81
CA ASP A 21 -4.64 4.27 15.11
C ASP A 21 -3.32 5.06 14.97
N THR A 22 -2.18 4.38 15.03
CA THR A 22 -0.85 4.99 14.93
C THR A 22 -0.12 4.66 13.62
N GLU A 23 -0.67 3.77 12.80
CA GLU A 23 0.01 3.20 11.63
C GLU A 23 -0.59 3.69 10.32
N TRP A 24 0.24 3.76 9.27
CA TRP A 24 -0.21 4.08 7.92
C TRP A 24 -0.50 2.80 7.14
N PHE A 25 -1.69 2.79 6.55
CA PHE A 25 -2.17 1.74 5.67
C PHE A 25 -2.20 2.26 4.24
N TYR A 26 -1.64 1.49 3.32
CA TYR A 26 -1.54 1.84 1.90
C TYR A 26 -2.39 0.92 1.07
N LYS A 27 -3.13 1.47 0.10
CA LYS A 27 -3.91 0.68 -0.85
C LYS A 27 -2.96 -0.19 -1.68
N LEU A 28 -3.20 -1.50 -1.67
CA LEU A 28 -2.28 -2.46 -2.28
C LEU A 28 -2.15 -2.29 -3.79
N ASP A 29 -3.23 -2.00 -4.50
CA ASP A 29 -3.19 -1.83 -5.97
C ASP A 29 -2.30 -0.65 -6.37
N ASP A 30 -2.39 0.45 -5.63
CA ASP A 30 -1.58 1.65 -5.87
C ASP A 30 -0.11 1.38 -5.56
N MET A 31 0.16 0.61 -4.49
CA MET A 31 1.51 0.16 -4.14
C MET A 31 2.09 -0.78 -5.20
N ALA A 32 1.31 -1.73 -5.72
CA ALA A 32 1.71 -2.64 -6.78
C ALA A 32 2.06 -1.85 -8.06
N PHE A 33 1.24 -0.85 -8.41
CA PHE A 33 1.50 0.04 -9.53
C PHE A 33 2.76 0.90 -9.34
N TYR A 34 2.93 1.46 -8.14
CA TYR A 34 4.07 2.31 -7.78
C TYR A 34 5.40 1.54 -7.79
N LEU A 35 5.41 0.32 -7.24
CA LEU A 35 6.59 -0.51 -7.09
C LEU A 35 6.93 -1.30 -8.34
N LYS A 36 5.90 -1.67 -9.13
CA LYS A 36 6.01 -2.67 -10.21
C LYS A 36 6.56 -4.00 -9.68
N GLU A 37 6.12 -4.36 -8.48
CA GLU A 37 6.51 -5.55 -7.72
C GLU A 37 5.26 -6.41 -7.46
N ASP A 38 5.46 -7.70 -7.18
CA ASP A 38 4.37 -8.60 -6.81
C ASP A 38 4.08 -8.45 -5.31
N LEU A 39 2.81 -8.16 -4.99
CA LEU A 39 2.31 -7.98 -3.63
C LEU A 39 1.28 -9.06 -3.25
N SER A 40 1.19 -10.16 -4.00
CA SER A 40 0.20 -11.23 -3.78
C SER A 40 0.33 -11.94 -2.42
N GLU A 41 1.53 -11.95 -1.84
CA GLU A 41 1.82 -12.52 -0.52
C GLU A 41 1.90 -11.48 0.61
N VAL A 42 1.60 -10.21 0.33
CA VAL A 42 1.53 -9.18 1.36
C VAL A 42 0.27 -9.39 2.20
N GLU A 43 0.42 -9.47 3.51
CA GLU A 43 -0.71 -9.51 4.44
C GLU A 43 -1.53 -8.22 4.30
N PHE A 44 -2.86 -8.37 4.23
CA PHE A 44 -3.76 -7.25 3.98
C PHE A 44 -5.00 -7.29 4.86
N VAL A 45 -5.56 -6.11 5.06
CA VAL A 45 -6.83 -5.86 5.71
C VAL A 45 -7.74 -5.07 4.77
N PHE A 46 -9.05 -5.21 4.93
CA PHE A 46 -10.01 -4.35 4.24
C PHE A 46 -10.33 -3.14 5.09
N LEU A 47 -10.01 -1.95 4.61
CA LEU A 47 -10.31 -0.70 5.30
C LEU A 47 -11.19 0.20 4.42
N PRO A 48 -12.13 0.94 5.03
CA PRO A 48 -12.90 1.94 4.31
C PRO A 48 -12.00 3.14 3.97
N MET A 49 -11.87 3.45 2.69
CA MET A 49 -11.10 4.57 2.18
C MET A 49 -11.99 5.47 1.32
N ASN A 50 -11.80 6.79 1.42
CA ASN A 50 -12.51 7.73 0.57
C ASN A 50 -11.70 7.96 -0.71
N ILE A 51 -12.21 7.43 -1.83
CA ILE A 51 -11.57 7.49 -3.14
C ILE A 51 -12.57 8.16 -4.08
N GLU A 52 -12.17 9.25 -4.74
CA GLU A 52 -13.02 10.02 -5.66
C GLU A 52 -14.36 10.51 -5.06
N GLY A 53 -14.44 10.63 -3.74
CA GLY A 53 -15.65 11.05 -3.02
C GLY A 53 -16.58 9.91 -2.63
N GLU A 54 -16.24 8.65 -2.95
CA GLU A 54 -16.95 7.46 -2.54
C GLU A 54 -16.17 6.67 -1.49
N GLN A 55 -16.89 6.09 -0.52
CA GLN A 55 -16.30 5.24 0.49
C GLN A 55 -16.28 3.79 0.00
N GLU A 56 -15.08 3.27 -0.24
CA GLU A 56 -14.86 1.91 -0.72
C GLU A 56 -14.07 1.09 0.31
N TYR A 57 -14.42 -0.18 0.46
CA TYR A 57 -13.61 -1.13 1.22
C TYR A 57 -12.53 -1.70 0.30
N VAL A 58 -11.30 -1.23 0.50
CA VAL A 58 -10.16 -1.60 -0.34
C VAL A 58 -9.14 -2.41 0.44
N LYS A 59 -8.36 -3.24 -0.27
CA LYS A 59 -7.25 -3.98 0.32
C LYS A 59 -6.12 -3.03 0.65
N CYS A 60 -5.75 -2.98 1.92
CA CYS A 60 -4.68 -2.17 2.45
C CYS A 60 -3.68 -3.02 3.23
N ALA A 61 -2.43 -2.58 3.26
CA ALA A 61 -1.40 -3.19 4.08
C ALA A 61 -0.59 -2.12 4.81
N ALA A 62 -0.07 -2.47 5.99
CA ALA A 62 0.87 -1.62 6.70
C ALA A 62 2.22 -1.59 5.97
N PHE A 63 3.02 -0.57 6.26
CA PHE A 63 4.35 -0.44 5.64
C PHE A 63 5.21 -1.69 5.86
N ASP A 64 5.25 -2.20 7.09
CA ASP A 64 6.05 -3.36 7.47
C ASP A 64 5.63 -4.64 6.74
N ASP A 65 4.34 -4.86 6.55
CA ASP A 65 3.81 -6.02 5.82
C ASP A 65 4.19 -5.97 4.34
N ILE A 66 4.13 -4.78 3.73
CA ILE A 66 4.58 -4.57 2.34
C ILE A 66 6.07 -4.87 2.22
N ILE A 67 6.90 -4.39 3.16
CA ILE A 67 8.34 -4.65 3.13
C ILE A 67 8.65 -6.15 3.22
N ARG A 68 7.90 -6.88 4.05
CA ARG A 68 8.08 -8.32 4.26
C ARG A 68 7.56 -9.16 3.09
N GLY A 69 6.40 -8.81 2.54
CA GLY A 69 5.68 -9.65 1.57
C GLY A 69 5.94 -9.32 0.10
N ARG A 70 6.53 -8.15 -0.22
CA ARG A 70 6.76 -7.77 -1.63
C ARG A 70 7.85 -8.63 -2.28
N LYS A 71 7.65 -8.97 -3.55
CA LYS A 71 8.60 -9.75 -4.36
C LYS A 71 8.91 -9.05 -5.68
N GLU A 72 10.09 -9.29 -6.22
CA GLU A 72 10.37 -8.85 -7.59
C GLU A 72 9.52 -9.66 -8.57
N ILE A 73 8.90 -8.98 -9.55
CA ILE A 73 8.28 -9.67 -10.68
C ILE A 73 9.43 -10.22 -11.53
N ILE A 74 9.74 -11.50 -11.37
CA ILE A 74 10.65 -12.21 -12.26
C ILE A 74 9.85 -12.47 -13.55
N LYS A 75 10.22 -11.79 -14.63
CA LYS A 75 9.66 -12.03 -15.97
C LYS A 75 10.12 -13.34 -16.56
#